data_AF-A0AAE9ETQ5-F1
#
_entry.id   AF-A0AAE9ETQ5-F1
#
_cell.length_a   1.000
_cell.length_b   1.000
_cell.length_c   1.000
_cell.angle_alpha   90.00
_cell.angle_beta   90.00
_cell.angle_gamma   90.00
#
_symmetry.space_group_name_H-M   'P 1'
#
loop_
_entity.id
_entity.type
_entity.pdbx_description
1 polymer ?
#
loop_
_entity_poly.entity_id
_entity_poly.type
_entity_poly.pdbx_seq_one_letter_code
_entity_poly.pdbx_strand_id
1 'polypeptide(L)'
;MSSLTGMAQSLRSQFATDKQVLQKFLNLDQKGKYQALYIWIDGSGENIRAKTRTFDFEPTDPEKLPIWNFDGSSTGQAEGADSDVYLKPVAIYPDPFRQGKNKLVMCETYDNKKKPTATNFRVRCKEVMEKAADQHPWFGMEQEYTLLDIDGHPFGWPKNGFPGPQGPYYCGVGANKVYGRDIVEAHYRACLYAGIQISGTNAEVMPGQWEFQVGPCEGIQMGDQLWVARYLLQRVAEEFGVIASFDCKPIKGDWNGAGCHTNFSTEKMRNPGGIE
;
A
#
# COMPACT_ATOMS: atom_id res chain seq x y z
N MET A 1 25.31 -9.77 44.31
CA MET A 1 25.45 -9.21 42.95
C MET A 1 24.18 -9.56 42.18
N SER A 2 23.20 -8.64 42.13
CA SER A 2 22.00 -8.84 41.32
C SER A 2 22.35 -8.54 39.86
N SER A 3 22.38 -9.56 39.01
CA SER A 3 22.47 -9.35 37.57
C SER A 3 21.14 -8.77 37.09
N LEU A 4 21.13 -7.45 36.89
CA LEU A 4 20.13 -6.77 36.07
C LEU A 4 20.29 -7.29 34.62
N THR A 5 19.66 -8.41 34.30
CA THR A 5 19.30 -8.73 32.93
C THR A 5 18.17 -7.79 32.52
N GLY A 6 18.53 -6.54 32.21
CA GLY A 6 17.66 -5.70 31.41
C GLY A 6 17.53 -6.37 30.05
N MET A 7 16.41 -7.07 29.81
CA MET A 7 16.01 -7.33 28.44
C MET A 7 16.03 -5.96 27.77
N ALA A 8 16.85 -5.79 26.73
CA ALA A 8 16.75 -4.62 25.89
C ALA A 8 15.32 -4.59 25.37
N GLN A 9 14.47 -3.75 25.98
CA GLN A 9 13.14 -3.51 25.45
C GLN A 9 13.36 -3.04 24.03
N SER A 10 12.78 -3.77 23.06
CA SER A 10 12.81 -3.32 21.67
C SER A 10 12.30 -1.87 21.65
N LEU A 11 12.91 -1.01 20.83
CA LEU A 11 12.43 0.37 20.63
C LEU A 11 10.91 0.38 20.33
N ARG A 12 10.41 -0.65 19.64
CA ARG A 12 8.99 -0.91 19.42
C ARG A 12 8.18 -0.97 20.71
N SER A 13 8.65 -1.66 21.74
CA SER A 13 7.96 -1.78 23.03
C SER A 13 8.00 -0.51 23.88
N GLN A 14 8.96 0.39 23.64
CA GLN A 14 9.07 1.66 24.37
C GLN A 14 7.99 2.67 23.96
N PHE A 15 7.55 2.63 22.70
CA PHE A 15 6.55 3.55 22.13
C PHE A 15 5.22 2.87 21.78
N ALA A 16 5.03 1.60 22.17
CA ALA A 16 3.80 0.87 21.92
C ALA A 16 2.63 1.51 22.68
N THR A 17 1.61 1.94 21.95
CA THR A 17 0.34 2.38 22.52
C THR A 17 -0.57 1.19 22.79
N ASP A 18 -1.47 1.31 23.77
CA ASP A 18 -2.46 0.28 24.06
C ASP A 18 -3.58 0.29 23.00
N LYS A 19 -3.60 -0.76 22.17
CA LYS A 19 -4.58 -0.90 21.08
C LYS A 19 -6.00 -1.18 21.59
N GLN A 20 -6.17 -1.76 22.77
CA GLN A 20 -7.50 -1.96 23.37
C GLN A 20 -8.09 -0.62 23.83
N VAL A 21 -7.24 0.27 24.37
CA VAL A 21 -7.66 1.64 24.71
C VAL A 21 -8.11 2.38 23.45
N LEU A 22 -7.38 2.29 22.33
CA LEU A 22 -7.81 2.89 21.06
C LEU A 22 -9.15 2.31 20.57
N GLN A 23 -9.34 0.99 20.64
CA GLN A 23 -10.56 0.33 20.17
C GLN A 23 -11.82 0.85 20.87
N LYS A 24 -11.73 1.17 22.17
CA LYS A 24 -12.84 1.81 22.90
C LYS A 24 -13.34 3.08 22.21
N PHE A 25 -12.43 3.91 21.69
CA PHE A 25 -12.78 5.16 21.02
C PHE A 25 -13.25 4.94 19.58
N LEU A 26 -12.64 3.98 18.85
CA LEU A 26 -13.06 3.62 17.49
C LEU A 26 -14.49 3.04 17.45
N ASN A 27 -14.96 2.45 18.56
CA ASN A 27 -16.32 1.93 18.69
C ASN A 27 -17.39 3.00 18.98
N LEU A 28 -16.99 4.27 19.21
CA LEU A 28 -17.97 5.33 19.42
C LEU A 28 -18.75 5.61 18.14
N ASP A 29 -20.05 5.89 18.30
CA ASP A 29 -20.91 6.33 17.22
C ASP A 29 -20.37 7.64 16.61
N GLN A 30 -20.23 7.67 15.28
CA GLN A 30 -19.76 8.82 14.51
C GLN A 30 -20.85 9.90 14.30
N LYS A 31 -22.05 9.70 14.86
CA LYS A 31 -23.14 10.69 14.90
C LYS A 31 -23.53 11.20 13.51
N GLY A 32 -23.58 10.30 12.54
CA GLY A 32 -23.95 10.60 11.16
C GLY A 32 -22.90 11.39 10.37
N LYS A 33 -21.68 11.52 10.89
CA LYS A 33 -20.52 12.05 10.16
C LYS A 33 -19.71 10.90 9.56
N TYR A 34 -18.94 11.25 8.53
CA TYR A 34 -18.12 10.31 7.77
C TYR A 34 -16.70 10.82 7.65
N GLN A 35 -15.72 9.92 7.71
CA GLN A 35 -14.32 10.24 7.49
C GLN A 35 -13.91 9.75 6.10
N ALA A 36 -13.28 10.64 5.33
CA ALA A 36 -12.62 10.27 4.08
C ALA A 36 -11.13 10.59 4.16
N LEU A 37 -10.31 9.57 3.98
CA LEU A 37 -8.86 9.67 3.95
C LEU A 37 -8.38 9.78 2.50
N TYR A 38 -7.85 10.95 2.16
CA TYR A 38 -7.30 11.23 0.84
C TYR A 38 -5.87 10.71 0.79
N ILE A 39 -5.57 9.87 -0.20
CA ILE A 39 -4.29 9.21 -0.44
C ILE A 39 -3.68 9.79 -1.72
N TRP A 40 -2.39 10.10 -1.72
CA TRP A 40 -1.66 10.54 -2.91
C TRP A 40 -0.19 10.12 -2.90
N ILE A 41 0.45 10.24 -4.05
CA ILE A 41 1.88 9.97 -4.25
C ILE A 41 2.66 11.28 -4.13
N ASP A 42 3.77 11.28 -3.40
CA ASP A 42 4.58 12.48 -3.20
C ASP A 42 5.57 12.77 -4.34
N GLY A 43 6.48 13.73 -4.11
CA GLY A 43 7.45 14.19 -5.08
C GLY A 43 8.54 13.16 -5.42
N SER A 44 8.72 12.10 -4.63
CA SER A 44 9.62 11.00 -5.03
C SER A 44 9.02 10.12 -6.12
N GLY A 45 7.69 10.09 -6.23
CA GLY A 45 6.98 9.16 -7.10
C GLY A 45 6.85 7.74 -6.51
N GLU A 46 7.37 7.51 -5.31
CA GLU A 46 7.41 6.21 -4.65
C GLU A 46 6.60 6.20 -3.35
N ASN A 47 6.68 7.29 -2.57
CA ASN A 47 6.08 7.34 -1.24
C ASN A 47 4.61 7.77 -1.29
N ILE A 48 3.83 7.19 -0.38
CA ILE A 48 2.42 7.47 -0.23
C ILE A 48 2.21 8.41 0.96
N ARG A 49 1.35 9.41 0.77
CA ARG A 49 0.92 10.35 1.81
C ARG A 49 -0.59 10.29 1.96
N ALA A 50 -1.06 10.65 3.15
CA ALA A 50 -2.48 10.62 3.44
C ALA A 50 -2.90 11.65 4.48
N LYS A 51 -4.15 12.13 4.37
CA LYS A 51 -4.81 12.92 5.41
C LYS A 51 -6.32 12.79 5.35
N THR A 52 -7.01 13.10 6.45
CA THR A 52 -8.44 12.84 6.60
C THR A 52 -9.25 14.10 6.79
N ARG A 53 -10.41 14.17 6.13
CA ARG A 53 -11.45 15.18 6.39
C ARG A 53 -12.78 14.53 6.75
N THR A 54 -13.62 15.32 7.39
CA THR A 54 -14.98 14.94 7.79
C THR A 54 -16.00 15.39 6.73
N PHE A 55 -17.04 14.60 6.56
CA PHE A 55 -18.18 14.86 5.68
C PHE A 55 -19.51 14.67 6.41
N ASP A 56 -20.51 15.43 5.97
CA ASP A 56 -21.89 15.36 6.44
C ASP A 56 -22.77 14.43 5.58
N PHE A 57 -22.19 13.89 4.51
CA PHE A 57 -22.80 12.95 3.58
C PHE A 57 -21.85 11.77 3.36
N GLU A 58 -22.41 10.61 2.99
CA GLU A 58 -21.58 9.43 2.71
C GLU A 58 -20.79 9.63 1.40
N PRO A 59 -19.45 9.57 1.43
CA PRO A 59 -18.62 9.73 0.23
C PRO A 59 -18.75 8.51 -0.70
N THR A 60 -19.63 8.56 -1.70
CA THR A 60 -19.93 7.41 -2.57
C THR A 60 -19.44 7.57 -4.01
N ASP A 61 -19.10 8.79 -4.42
CA ASP A 61 -18.74 9.13 -5.79
C ASP A 61 -17.51 10.08 -5.77
N PRO A 62 -16.36 9.68 -6.37
CA PRO A 62 -15.16 10.52 -6.38
C PRO A 62 -15.40 11.88 -7.03
N GLU A 63 -16.26 11.98 -8.06
CA GLU A 63 -16.49 13.24 -8.77
C GLU A 63 -17.27 14.26 -7.92
N LYS A 64 -18.06 13.77 -6.95
CA LYS A 64 -18.80 14.62 -6.01
C LYS A 64 -17.97 15.04 -4.81
N LEU A 65 -16.76 14.48 -4.65
CA LEU A 65 -15.89 14.86 -3.55
C LEU A 65 -15.14 16.16 -3.87
N PRO A 66 -15.06 17.09 -2.89
CA PRO A 66 -14.36 18.34 -3.09
C PRO A 66 -12.87 18.07 -3.34
N ILE A 67 -12.32 18.82 -4.27
CA ILE A 67 -10.87 19.00 -4.40
C ILE A 67 -10.36 19.54 -3.05
N TRP A 68 -9.25 18.97 -2.61
CA TRP A 68 -8.55 19.45 -1.43
C TRP A 68 -7.15 19.93 -1.83
N ASN A 69 -6.36 20.38 -0.87
CA ASN A 69 -5.00 20.84 -1.09
C ASN A 69 -4.11 20.36 0.05
N PHE A 70 -2.80 20.38 -0.13
CA PHE A 70 -1.80 20.18 0.92
C PHE A 70 -0.58 21.05 0.63
N ASP A 71 0.31 21.14 1.61
CA ASP A 71 1.59 21.83 1.46
C ASP A 71 2.59 20.94 0.70
N GLY A 72 2.76 21.24 -0.59
CA GLY A 72 3.67 20.54 -1.49
C GLY A 72 5.15 20.74 -1.19
N SER A 73 5.51 21.77 -0.42
CA SER A 73 6.91 21.96 0.00
C SER A 73 7.37 20.87 0.98
N SER A 74 6.44 20.35 1.78
CA SER A 74 6.66 19.25 2.73
C SER A 74 6.70 17.86 2.07
N THR A 75 6.54 17.79 0.75
CA THR A 75 6.45 16.53 -0.01
C THR A 75 7.29 16.54 -1.29
N GLY A 76 8.10 17.58 -1.51
CA GLY A 76 8.96 17.70 -2.70
C GLY A 76 8.19 17.97 -3.99
N GLN A 77 7.00 18.57 -3.92
CA GLN A 77 6.12 18.83 -5.06
C GLN A 77 5.93 20.31 -5.39
N ALA A 78 6.37 21.22 -4.51
CA ALA A 78 6.34 22.66 -4.72
C ALA A 78 7.44 23.36 -3.92
N GLU A 79 7.74 24.62 -4.24
CA GLU A 79 8.76 25.42 -3.56
C GLU A 79 8.13 26.61 -2.82
N GLY A 80 8.57 26.84 -1.57
CA GLY A 80 8.44 28.10 -0.85
C GLY A 80 7.05 28.74 -0.84
N ALA A 81 6.96 29.99 -1.33
CA ALA A 81 5.81 30.89 -1.15
C ALA A 81 4.54 30.50 -1.94
N ASP A 82 4.61 29.53 -2.85
CA ASP A 82 3.47 29.03 -3.63
C ASP A 82 3.44 27.50 -3.56
N SER A 83 3.23 27.00 -2.33
CA SER A 83 3.37 25.58 -2.01
C SER A 83 2.09 24.76 -2.14
N ASP A 84 0.96 25.37 -2.49
CA ASP A 84 -0.32 24.66 -2.59
C ASP A 84 -0.33 23.66 -3.74
N VAL A 85 -0.50 22.38 -3.40
CA VAL A 85 -0.76 21.29 -4.34
C VAL A 85 -2.16 20.74 -4.09
N TYR A 86 -2.91 20.53 -5.17
CA TYR A 86 -4.32 20.14 -5.14
C TYR A 86 -4.50 18.64 -5.29
N LEU A 87 -5.43 18.07 -4.53
CA LEU A 87 -5.84 16.68 -4.53
C LEU A 87 -7.18 16.56 -5.25
N LYS A 88 -7.19 15.91 -6.40
CA LYS A 88 -8.39 15.58 -7.15
C LYS A 88 -8.75 14.11 -6.91
N PRO A 89 -9.88 13.81 -6.25
CA PRO A 89 -10.35 12.44 -6.07
C PRO A 89 -10.54 11.69 -7.39
N VAL A 90 -10.14 10.42 -7.45
CA VAL A 90 -10.24 9.60 -8.67
C VAL A 90 -10.77 8.19 -8.43
N ALA A 91 -10.64 7.64 -7.21
CA ALA A 91 -11.23 6.37 -6.83
C ALA A 91 -11.57 6.36 -5.34
N ILE A 92 -12.61 5.61 -4.95
CA ILE A 92 -13.08 5.48 -3.57
C ILE A 92 -13.10 4.01 -3.17
N TYR A 93 -12.64 3.72 -1.96
CA TYR A 93 -12.63 2.38 -1.38
C TYR A 93 -13.17 2.43 0.07
N PRO A 94 -13.88 1.42 0.57
CA PRO A 94 -14.14 1.28 2.00
C PRO A 94 -12.85 1.32 2.83
N ASP A 95 -12.87 2.02 3.97
CA ASP A 95 -11.72 2.10 4.88
C ASP A 95 -11.74 0.91 5.87
N PRO A 96 -10.79 -0.06 5.77
CA PRO A 96 -10.77 -1.23 6.65
C PRO A 96 -10.31 -0.90 8.08
N PHE A 97 -9.64 0.23 8.29
CA PHE A 97 -9.12 0.64 9.60
C PHE A 97 -10.17 1.35 10.43
N ARG A 98 -11.00 2.17 9.78
CA ARG A 98 -12.09 2.92 10.44
C ARG A 98 -13.46 2.27 10.30
N GLN A 99 -13.60 1.36 9.34
CA GLN A 99 -14.80 0.56 9.07
C GLN A 99 -16.07 1.43 8.83
N GLY A 100 -17.22 0.76 8.76
CA GLY A 100 -18.50 1.40 8.52
C GLY A 100 -18.54 2.12 7.18
N LYS A 101 -19.01 3.37 7.20
CA LYS A 101 -19.20 4.19 6.00
C LYS A 101 -18.01 5.12 5.69
N ASN A 102 -16.88 4.90 6.36
CA ASN A 102 -15.65 5.63 6.14
C ASN A 102 -14.95 5.16 4.86
N LYS A 103 -14.18 6.06 4.23
CA LYS A 103 -13.62 5.84 2.90
C LYS A 103 -12.14 6.18 2.81
N LEU A 104 -11.43 5.42 2.00
CA LEU A 104 -10.16 5.79 1.39
C LEU A 104 -10.45 6.42 0.02
N VAL A 105 -9.71 7.47 -0.33
CA VAL A 105 -9.91 8.24 -1.56
C VAL A 105 -8.56 8.40 -2.26
N MET A 106 -8.33 7.64 -3.33
CA MET A 106 -7.15 7.82 -4.17
C MET A 106 -7.27 9.14 -4.93
N CYS A 107 -6.19 9.91 -4.99
CA CYS A 107 -6.18 11.24 -5.58
C CYS A 107 -5.05 11.42 -6.59
N GLU A 108 -5.35 12.19 -7.64
CA GLU A 108 -4.35 12.84 -8.49
C GLU A 108 -3.86 14.15 -7.84
N THR A 109 -2.64 14.54 -8.17
CA THR A 109 -2.01 15.77 -7.69
C THR A 109 -1.83 16.79 -8.81
N TYR A 110 -2.19 18.04 -8.53
CA TYR A 110 -2.08 19.18 -9.45
C TYR A 110 -1.42 20.38 -8.79
N ASP A 111 -0.58 21.10 -9.50
CA ASP A 111 0.10 22.30 -8.99
C ASP A 111 -0.85 23.51 -8.87
N ASN A 112 -0.31 24.63 -8.38
CA ASN A 112 -0.99 25.93 -8.30
C ASN A 112 -1.54 26.46 -9.64
N LYS A 113 -0.95 26.06 -10.76
CA LYS A 113 -1.37 26.37 -12.13
C LYS A 113 -2.37 25.36 -12.69
N LYS A 114 -2.88 24.45 -11.84
CA LYS A 114 -3.83 23.38 -12.21
C LYS A 114 -3.28 22.41 -13.25
N LYS A 115 -1.96 22.27 -13.35
CA LYS A 115 -1.30 21.27 -14.18
C LYS A 115 -0.97 20.03 -13.35
N PRO A 116 -0.97 18.83 -13.92
CA PRO A 116 -0.53 17.62 -13.21
C PRO A 116 0.89 17.83 -12.67
N THR A 117 1.14 17.42 -11.42
CA THR A 117 2.51 17.46 -10.86
C THR A 117 3.42 16.49 -11.61
N ALA A 118 4.74 16.67 -11.50
CA ALA A 118 5.72 15.84 -12.23
C ALA A 118 5.57 14.32 -11.98
N THR A 119 5.15 13.93 -10.77
CA THR A 119 4.92 12.53 -10.37
C THR A 119 3.48 12.04 -10.63
N ASN A 120 2.60 12.86 -11.21
CA ASN A 120 1.24 12.46 -11.56
C ASN A 120 1.23 11.74 -12.92
N PHE A 121 1.70 10.50 -12.93
CA PHE A 121 1.70 9.65 -14.12
C PHE A 121 0.31 9.11 -14.48
N ARG A 122 -0.64 9.18 -13.54
CA ARG A 122 -2.00 8.65 -13.73
C ARG A 122 -2.73 9.36 -14.86
N VAL A 123 -2.59 10.68 -14.99
CA VAL A 123 -3.27 11.47 -16.05
C VAL A 123 -2.91 10.94 -17.43
N ARG A 124 -1.60 10.82 -17.73
CA ARG A 124 -1.13 10.27 -19.01
C ARG A 124 -1.54 8.81 -19.19
N CYS A 125 -1.48 8.00 -18.14
CA CYS A 125 -1.91 6.60 -18.19
C CYS A 125 -3.40 6.50 -18.57
N LYS A 126 -4.26 7.32 -17.94
CA LYS A 126 -5.71 7.35 -18.21
C LYS A 126 -5.98 7.67 -19.68
N GLU A 127 -5.32 8.68 -20.24
CA GLU A 127 -5.45 9.03 -21.66
C GLU A 127 -5.08 7.89 -22.61
N VAL A 128 -4.05 7.11 -22.27
CA VAL A 128 -3.65 5.92 -23.06
C VAL A 128 -4.69 4.81 -22.94
N MET A 129 -5.20 4.57 -21.73
CA MET A 129 -6.21 3.53 -21.50
C MET A 129 -7.55 3.87 -22.16
N GLU A 130 -7.93 5.15 -22.22
CA GLU A 130 -9.11 5.62 -22.95
C GLU A 130 -8.97 5.40 -24.47
N LYS A 131 -7.76 5.62 -25.02
CA LYS A 131 -7.47 5.37 -26.43
C LYS A 131 -7.47 3.89 -26.81
N ALA A 132 -7.21 3.01 -25.86
CA ALA A 132 -7.17 1.56 -26.04
C ALA A 132 -8.40 0.86 -25.44
N ALA A 133 -9.46 1.59 -25.10
CA ALA A 133 -10.62 1.05 -24.38
C ALA A 133 -11.33 -0.05 -25.17
N ASP A 134 -11.33 0.03 -26.50
CA ASP A 134 -11.88 -0.99 -27.41
C ASP A 134 -11.12 -2.33 -27.36
N GLN A 135 -9.90 -2.34 -26.84
CA GLN A 135 -9.09 -3.55 -26.71
C GLN A 135 -9.33 -4.29 -25.39
N HIS A 136 -10.08 -3.69 -24.45
CA HIS A 136 -10.32 -4.20 -23.09
C HIS A 136 -9.04 -4.74 -22.42
N PRO A 137 -8.01 -3.88 -22.23
CA PRO A 137 -6.72 -4.29 -21.69
C PRO A 137 -6.83 -4.66 -20.21
N TRP A 138 -6.53 -5.92 -19.88
CA TRP A 138 -6.45 -6.42 -18.51
C TRP A 138 -5.02 -6.56 -18.06
N PHE A 139 -4.80 -6.21 -16.79
CA PHE A 139 -3.52 -6.30 -16.12
C PHE A 139 -3.64 -7.11 -14.83
N GLY A 140 -2.60 -7.83 -14.46
CA GLY A 140 -2.42 -8.40 -13.13
C GLY A 140 -1.00 -8.17 -12.67
N MET A 141 -0.81 -7.62 -11.47
CA MET A 141 0.50 -7.27 -10.95
C MET A 141 0.82 -8.05 -9.67
N GLU A 142 2.01 -8.64 -9.65
CA GLU A 142 2.56 -9.45 -8.55
C GLU A 142 3.51 -8.57 -7.74
N GLN A 143 3.06 -7.99 -6.63
CA GLN A 143 3.88 -7.10 -5.82
C GLN A 143 4.67 -7.89 -4.77
N GLU A 144 5.97 -8.02 -5.00
CA GLU A 144 6.88 -8.52 -3.98
C GLU A 144 7.31 -7.40 -3.02
N TYR A 145 7.56 -7.74 -1.77
CA TYR A 145 8.02 -6.81 -0.74
C TYR A 145 8.76 -7.56 0.37
N THR A 146 9.60 -6.83 1.12
CA THR A 146 10.29 -7.39 2.28
C THR A 146 9.87 -6.68 3.56
N LEU A 147 9.56 -7.45 4.60
CA LEU A 147 9.31 -6.94 5.94
C LEU A 147 10.63 -6.66 6.64
N LEU A 148 10.81 -5.42 7.09
CA LEU A 148 11.96 -4.98 7.87
C LEU A 148 11.50 -4.57 9.28
N ASP A 149 12.37 -4.76 10.25
CA ASP A 149 12.24 -4.11 11.56
C ASP A 149 12.55 -2.60 11.42
N ILE A 150 12.24 -1.82 12.45
CA ILE A 150 12.37 -0.35 12.42
C ILE A 150 13.82 0.14 12.30
N ASP A 151 14.79 -0.73 12.58
CA ASP A 151 16.23 -0.47 12.35
C ASP A 151 16.67 -0.80 10.91
N GLY A 152 15.75 -1.21 10.04
CA GLY A 152 15.98 -1.56 8.65
C GLY A 152 16.49 -2.99 8.44
N HIS A 153 16.68 -3.78 9.51
CA HIS A 153 17.09 -5.19 9.39
C HIS A 153 15.89 -6.08 9.01
N PRO A 154 16.05 -7.12 8.18
CA PRO A 154 14.92 -7.99 7.84
C PRO A 154 14.23 -8.59 9.06
N PHE A 155 12.90 -8.55 9.04
CA PHE A 155 12.08 -8.98 10.16
C PHE A 155 12.24 -10.48 10.42
N GLY A 156 12.51 -10.86 11.67
CA GLY A 156 12.74 -12.24 12.09
C GLY A 156 14.16 -12.76 11.88
N TRP A 157 15.06 -11.99 11.27
CA TRP A 157 16.45 -12.40 11.11
C TRP A 157 17.25 -12.25 12.42
N PRO A 158 18.31 -13.05 12.61
CA PRO A 158 19.25 -12.84 13.71
C PRO A 158 19.88 -11.44 13.62
N LYS A 159 19.88 -10.67 14.71
CA LYS A 159 20.36 -9.27 14.70
C LYS A 159 21.82 -9.09 14.28
N ASN A 160 22.66 -10.09 14.56
CA ASN A 160 24.09 -10.09 14.19
C ASN A 160 24.43 -11.23 13.23
N GLY A 161 23.51 -11.62 12.36
CA GLY A 161 23.74 -12.73 11.43
C GLY A 161 22.67 -12.90 10.37
N PHE A 162 22.73 -14.05 9.73
CA PHE A 162 21.83 -14.46 8.65
C PHE A 162 21.04 -15.70 9.10
N PRO A 163 19.81 -15.90 8.60
CA PRO A 163 19.13 -17.18 8.73
C PRO A 163 19.85 -18.24 7.89
N GLY A 164 19.31 -19.47 7.88
CA GLY A 164 19.80 -20.51 6.97
C GLY A 164 19.68 -20.10 5.50
N PRO A 165 20.39 -20.79 4.59
CA PRO A 165 20.34 -20.48 3.16
C PRO A 165 18.91 -20.56 2.59
N GLN A 166 18.67 -19.82 1.50
CA GLN A 166 17.40 -19.84 0.77
C GLN A 166 17.02 -21.27 0.32
N GLY A 167 15.73 -21.55 0.23
CA GLY A 167 15.20 -22.88 -0.11
C GLY A 167 13.92 -23.25 0.65
N PRO A 168 13.93 -23.31 1.99
CA PRO A 168 12.76 -23.77 2.75
C PRO A 168 11.67 -22.70 2.96
N TYR A 169 11.91 -21.45 2.55
CA TYR A 169 11.06 -20.30 2.87
C TYR A 169 9.92 -20.08 1.87
N TYR A 170 10.17 -20.28 0.57
CA TYR A 170 9.16 -20.13 -0.49
C TYR A 170 7.97 -21.04 -0.23
N CYS A 171 6.77 -20.46 -0.16
CA CYS A 171 5.52 -21.14 0.22
C CYS A 171 5.63 -21.97 1.52
N GLY A 172 6.55 -21.60 2.41
CA GLY A 172 6.84 -22.35 3.64
C GLY A 172 5.69 -22.31 4.65
N VAL A 173 5.68 -23.30 5.55
CA VAL A 173 4.79 -23.37 6.72
C VAL A 173 5.60 -23.80 7.94
N GLY A 174 5.44 -23.07 9.05
CA GLY A 174 6.12 -23.31 10.32
C GLY A 174 6.93 -22.11 10.81
N ALA A 175 7.05 -21.98 12.13
CA ALA A 175 7.72 -20.84 12.79
C ALA A 175 9.20 -20.69 12.42
N ASN A 176 9.85 -21.77 11.95
CA ASN A 176 11.24 -21.75 11.49
C ASN A 176 11.42 -21.36 10.02
N LYS A 177 10.32 -21.13 9.28
CA LYS A 177 10.34 -20.81 7.83
C LYS A 177 9.62 -19.50 7.52
N VAL A 178 8.59 -19.17 8.28
CA VAL A 178 7.66 -18.09 7.94
C VAL A 178 7.74 -16.96 8.96
N TYR A 179 8.11 -15.77 8.51
CA TYR A 179 8.21 -14.58 9.36
C TYR A 179 7.20 -13.52 8.93
N GLY A 180 6.31 -13.12 9.85
CA GLY A 180 5.38 -12.01 9.62
C GLY A 180 4.06 -12.36 8.92
N ARG A 181 3.62 -13.64 8.93
CA ARG A 181 2.35 -14.05 8.31
C ARG A 181 1.13 -13.24 8.79
N ASP A 182 1.11 -12.82 10.06
CA ASP A 182 -0.01 -12.03 10.61
C ASP A 182 -0.24 -10.72 9.83
N ILE A 183 0.83 -10.09 9.33
CA ILE A 183 0.76 -8.87 8.51
C ILE A 183 0.14 -9.19 7.15
N VAL A 184 0.51 -10.31 6.55
CA VAL A 184 0.01 -10.77 5.24
C VAL A 184 -1.48 -11.09 5.33
N GLU A 185 -1.90 -11.85 6.35
CA GLU A 185 -3.30 -12.19 6.56
C GLU A 185 -4.15 -10.94 6.84
N ALA A 186 -3.65 -10.03 7.67
CA ALA A 186 -4.33 -8.76 7.95
C ALA A 186 -4.45 -7.89 6.69
N HIS A 187 -3.38 -7.77 5.89
CA HIS A 187 -3.37 -7.04 4.63
C HIS A 187 -4.33 -7.64 3.61
N TYR A 188 -4.35 -8.97 3.47
CA TYR A 188 -5.27 -9.65 2.56
C TYR A 188 -6.71 -9.33 2.94
N ARG A 189 -7.07 -9.50 4.21
CA ARG A 189 -8.43 -9.19 4.69
C ARG A 189 -8.78 -7.71 4.53
N ALA A 190 -7.83 -6.79 4.75
CA ALA A 190 -8.01 -5.37 4.52
C ALA A 190 -8.28 -5.04 3.04
N CYS A 191 -7.54 -5.66 2.11
CA CYS A 191 -7.75 -5.51 0.68
C CYS A 191 -9.12 -6.03 0.25
N LEU A 192 -9.53 -7.22 0.70
CA LEU A 192 -10.86 -7.78 0.42
C LEU A 192 -11.98 -6.87 0.93
N TYR A 193 -11.85 -6.35 2.16
CA TYR A 193 -12.84 -5.41 2.72
C TYR A 193 -12.91 -4.11 1.93
N ALA A 194 -11.76 -3.59 1.50
CA ALA A 194 -11.66 -2.39 0.69
C ALA A 194 -12.11 -2.59 -0.77
N GLY A 195 -12.45 -3.81 -1.18
CA GLY A 195 -12.86 -4.10 -2.56
C GLY A 195 -11.70 -4.04 -3.57
N ILE A 196 -10.46 -4.17 -3.10
CA ILE A 196 -9.31 -4.38 -3.97
C ILE A 196 -9.42 -5.79 -4.59
N GLN A 197 -9.17 -5.91 -5.89
CA GLN A 197 -9.06 -7.15 -6.66
C GLN A 197 -7.78 -7.91 -6.30
N ILE A 198 -7.55 -8.15 -5.01
CA ILE A 198 -6.46 -9.00 -4.55
C ILE A 198 -6.77 -10.45 -4.94
N SER A 199 -5.88 -11.07 -5.70
CA SER A 199 -6.10 -12.40 -6.30
C SER A 199 -5.31 -13.51 -5.64
N GLY A 200 -4.31 -13.18 -4.81
CA GLY A 200 -3.55 -14.17 -4.06
C GLY A 200 -2.41 -13.56 -3.26
N THR A 201 -1.70 -14.44 -2.54
CA THR A 201 -0.48 -14.14 -1.79
C THR A 201 0.38 -15.38 -1.64
N ASN A 202 1.70 -15.21 -1.52
CA ASN A 202 2.63 -16.28 -1.15
C ASN A 202 3.80 -15.74 -0.33
N ALA A 203 4.42 -16.62 0.46
CA ALA A 203 5.74 -16.36 1.02
C ALA A 203 6.78 -16.52 -0.08
N GLU A 204 7.68 -15.54 -0.20
CA GLU A 204 8.71 -15.53 -1.23
C GLU A 204 9.98 -16.27 -0.79
N VAL A 205 10.96 -16.34 -1.69
CA VAL A 205 12.20 -17.12 -1.51
C VAL A 205 13.06 -16.60 -0.35
N MET A 206 13.17 -15.27 -0.19
CA MET A 206 13.94 -14.70 0.93
C MET A 206 13.09 -14.74 2.22
N PRO A 207 13.64 -15.18 3.36
CA PRO A 207 12.91 -15.19 4.62
C PRO A 207 12.48 -13.77 5.03
N GLY A 208 11.18 -13.56 5.27
CA GLY A 208 10.59 -12.24 5.53
C GLY A 208 10.18 -11.47 4.27
N GLN A 209 10.43 -12.03 3.08
CA GLN A 209 9.88 -11.56 1.81
C GLN A 209 8.54 -12.23 1.52
N TRP A 210 7.64 -11.47 0.91
CA TRP A 210 6.28 -11.87 0.61
C TRP A 210 5.82 -11.27 -0.70
N GLU A 211 4.75 -11.83 -1.25
CA GLU A 211 4.09 -11.34 -2.45
C GLU A 211 2.58 -11.26 -2.24
N PHE A 212 1.96 -10.25 -2.84
CA PHE A 212 0.52 -10.21 -3.08
C PHE A 212 0.23 -9.89 -4.54
N GLN A 213 -0.83 -10.48 -5.09
CA GLN A 213 -1.24 -10.26 -6.47
C GLN A 213 -2.51 -9.40 -6.53
N VAL A 214 -2.56 -8.44 -7.45
CA VAL A 214 -3.75 -7.64 -7.75
C VAL A 214 -4.13 -7.82 -9.21
N GLY A 215 -5.38 -8.18 -9.49
CA GLY A 215 -5.94 -8.30 -10.82
C GLY A 215 -6.69 -9.62 -11.04
N PRO A 216 -7.35 -9.80 -12.20
CA PRO A 216 -7.27 -8.91 -13.36
C PRO A 216 -8.02 -7.58 -13.16
N CYS A 217 -7.37 -6.47 -13.49
CA CYS A 217 -7.93 -5.12 -13.49
C CYS A 217 -7.89 -4.53 -14.90
N GLU A 218 -8.95 -3.85 -15.32
CA GLU A 218 -9.01 -3.23 -16.64
C GLU A 218 -8.43 -1.81 -16.63
N GLY A 219 -7.49 -1.55 -17.55
CA GLY A 219 -6.93 -0.23 -17.81
C GLY A 219 -6.45 0.50 -16.55
N ILE A 220 -7.01 1.71 -16.34
CA ILE A 220 -6.57 2.63 -15.27
C ILE A 220 -6.78 2.07 -13.85
N GLN A 221 -7.70 1.12 -13.69
CA GLN A 221 -8.02 0.55 -12.38
C GLN A 221 -6.85 -0.24 -11.79
N MET A 222 -5.97 -0.80 -12.62
CA MET A 222 -4.81 -1.54 -12.15
C MET A 222 -3.89 -0.66 -11.28
N GLY A 223 -3.56 0.53 -11.76
CA GLY A 223 -2.76 1.49 -11.01
C GLY A 223 -3.45 1.96 -9.73
N ASP A 224 -4.75 2.31 -9.83
CA ASP A 224 -5.52 2.78 -8.69
C ASP A 224 -5.56 1.75 -7.55
N GLN A 225 -5.80 0.49 -7.89
CA GLN A 225 -5.93 -0.58 -6.91
C GLN A 225 -4.57 -1.00 -6.34
N LEU A 226 -3.52 -1.08 -7.15
CA LEU A 226 -2.19 -1.43 -6.64
C LEU A 226 -1.65 -0.36 -5.68
N TRP A 227 -1.82 0.93 -5.99
CA TRP A 227 -1.40 2.01 -5.08
C TRP A 227 -2.15 1.99 -3.76
N VAL A 228 -3.46 1.73 -3.77
CA VAL A 228 -4.22 1.58 -2.53
C VAL A 228 -3.85 0.29 -1.79
N ALA A 229 -3.59 -0.81 -2.49
CA ALA A 229 -3.10 -2.05 -1.87
C ALA A 229 -1.75 -1.85 -1.15
N ARG A 230 -0.82 -1.06 -1.75
CA ARG A 230 0.45 -0.66 -1.12
C ARG A 230 0.22 0.21 0.12
N TYR A 231 -0.70 1.18 0.05
CA TYR A 231 -1.09 1.98 1.21
C TYR A 231 -1.63 1.11 2.35
N LEU A 232 -2.54 0.17 2.04
CA LEU A 232 -3.08 -0.77 3.01
C LEU A 232 -1.97 -1.60 3.66
N LEU A 233 -1.01 -2.11 2.87
CA LEU A 233 0.12 -2.88 3.38
C LEU A 233 0.96 -2.06 4.36
N GLN A 234 1.35 -0.84 3.97
CA GLN A 234 2.16 0.04 4.83
C GLN A 234 1.42 0.42 6.11
N ARG A 235 0.11 0.67 6.05
CA ARG A 235 -0.72 0.94 7.23
C ARG A 235 -0.88 -0.27 8.15
N VAL A 236 -1.05 -1.46 7.59
CA VAL A 236 -1.07 -2.70 8.37
C VAL A 236 0.29 -2.92 9.03
N ALA A 237 1.38 -2.80 8.27
CA ALA A 237 2.75 -2.89 8.78
C ALA A 237 3.01 -1.91 9.93
N GLU A 238 2.50 -0.67 9.84
CA GLU A 238 2.55 0.32 10.91
C GLU A 238 1.85 -0.15 12.20
N GLU A 239 0.66 -0.77 12.12
CA GLU A 239 -0.03 -1.34 13.29
C GLU A 239 0.79 -2.47 13.95
N PHE A 240 1.55 -3.21 13.14
CA PHE A 240 2.49 -4.23 13.59
C PHE A 240 3.90 -3.70 13.87
N GLY A 241 4.13 -2.38 13.81
CA GLY A 241 5.43 -1.77 14.11
C GLY A 241 6.59 -2.33 13.28
N VAL A 242 6.36 -2.62 12.00
CA VAL A 242 7.36 -3.07 11.03
C VAL A 242 7.28 -2.20 9.77
N ILE A 243 8.30 -2.28 8.92
CA ILE A 243 8.39 -1.56 7.66
C ILE A 243 8.13 -2.55 6.51
N ALA A 244 7.26 -2.20 5.58
CA ALA A 244 7.12 -2.90 4.30
C ALA A 244 7.94 -2.17 3.24
N SER A 245 9.04 -2.77 2.79
CA SER A 245 9.93 -2.20 1.78
C SER A 245 9.62 -2.76 0.40
N PHE A 246 9.55 -1.87 -0.60
CA PHE A 246 9.44 -2.19 -2.02
C PHE A 246 10.77 -2.03 -2.77
N ASP A 247 11.88 -1.84 -2.06
CA ASP A 247 13.21 -1.79 -2.67
C ASP A 247 13.48 -3.09 -3.43
N CYS A 248 13.99 -2.99 -4.67
CA CYS A 248 14.19 -4.15 -5.53
C CYS A 248 15.34 -5.06 -5.08
N LYS A 249 16.19 -4.58 -4.16
CA LYS A 249 17.30 -5.34 -3.58
C LYS A 249 17.55 -4.90 -2.13
N PRO A 250 16.67 -5.28 -1.18
CA PRO A 250 16.74 -4.80 0.20
C PRO A 250 17.98 -5.32 0.93
N ILE A 251 18.48 -6.50 0.55
CA ILE A 251 19.69 -7.09 1.13
C ILE A 251 20.68 -7.44 0.01
N LYS A 252 21.94 -7.02 0.20
CA LYS A 252 23.04 -7.31 -0.72
C LYS A 252 23.48 -8.78 -0.61
N GLY A 253 24.07 -9.30 -1.69
CA GLY A 253 24.57 -10.67 -1.76
C GLY A 253 23.56 -11.66 -2.33
N ASP A 254 23.68 -12.91 -1.91
CA ASP A 254 22.93 -14.07 -2.42
C ASP A 254 21.55 -14.23 -1.76
N TRP A 255 20.78 -13.15 -1.79
CA TRP A 255 19.39 -13.08 -1.33
C TRP A 255 18.51 -12.61 -2.48
N ASN A 256 17.30 -13.13 -2.61
CA ASN A 256 16.41 -12.73 -3.71
C ASN A 256 16.14 -11.21 -3.70
N GLY A 257 15.96 -10.65 -4.90
CA GLY A 257 15.45 -9.28 -5.07
C GLY A 257 13.92 -9.26 -5.02
N ALA A 258 13.34 -8.06 -5.04
CA ALA A 258 11.90 -7.85 -5.11
C ALA A 258 11.47 -7.35 -6.50
N GLY A 259 10.55 -8.09 -7.13
CA GLY A 259 9.96 -7.77 -8.43
C GLY A 259 8.58 -7.11 -8.37
N CYS A 260 8.09 -6.73 -9.56
CA CYS A 260 6.68 -6.44 -9.76
C CYS A 260 6.22 -6.97 -11.12
N HIS A 261 6.08 -8.30 -11.26
CA HIS A 261 5.69 -8.89 -12.54
C HIS A 261 4.33 -8.37 -12.99
N THR A 262 4.18 -8.13 -14.29
CA THR A 262 2.97 -7.56 -14.87
C THR A 262 2.44 -8.47 -15.96
N ASN A 263 1.39 -9.20 -15.62
CA ASN A 263 0.57 -9.97 -16.55
C ASN A 263 -0.29 -9.01 -17.39
N PHE A 264 -0.45 -9.30 -18.68
CA PHE A 264 -1.20 -8.44 -19.60
C PHE A 264 -1.99 -9.27 -20.62
N SER A 265 -3.22 -8.84 -20.94
CA SER A 265 -3.98 -9.36 -22.08
C SER A 265 -4.94 -8.33 -22.66
N THR A 266 -5.20 -8.39 -23.96
CA THR A 266 -6.36 -7.74 -24.60
C THR A 266 -7.49 -8.74 -24.82
N GLU A 267 -8.69 -8.27 -25.15
CA GLU A 267 -9.81 -9.15 -25.51
C GLU A 267 -9.42 -10.14 -26.62
N LYS A 268 -8.71 -9.67 -27.66
CA LYS A 268 -8.23 -10.53 -28.74
C LYS A 268 -7.32 -11.65 -28.25
N MET A 269 -6.42 -11.37 -27.31
CA MET A 269 -5.52 -12.39 -26.74
C MET A 269 -6.28 -13.44 -25.94
N ARG A 270 -7.37 -13.07 -25.28
CA ARG A 270 -8.19 -13.97 -24.45
C ARG A 270 -9.14 -14.86 -25.26
N ASN A 271 -9.46 -14.46 -26.50
CA ASN A 271 -10.38 -15.18 -27.37
C ASN A 271 -9.67 -16.29 -28.19
N PRO A 272 -10.43 -17.25 -28.76
CA PRO A 272 -9.86 -18.28 -29.62
C PRO A 272 -8.99 -17.71 -30.75
N GLY A 273 -7.80 -18.28 -30.96
CA GLY A 273 -6.80 -17.77 -31.90
C GLY A 273 -5.95 -16.60 -31.38
N GLY A 274 -6.01 -16.28 -30.08
CA GLY A 274 -5.21 -15.21 -29.47
C GLY A 274 -3.76 -15.54 -29.15
N ILE A 275 -3.38 -16.84 -29.23
CA ILE A 275 -2.01 -17.34 -29.03
C ILE A 275 -1.28 -17.57 -30.37
N GLU A 276 -2.04 -17.88 -31.41
CA GLU A 276 -1.56 -18.12 -32.79
C GLU A 276 -1.23 -16.79 -33.49
#